data_AF-A0A255GFU5-F1
#
_entry.id   AF-A0A255GFU5-F1
#
_cell.length_a   1.000
_cell.length_b   1.000
_cell.length_c   1.000
_cell.angle_alpha   90.00
_cell.angle_beta   90.00
_cell.angle_gamma   90.00
#
_symmetry.space_group_name_H-M   'P 1'
#
loop_
_entity.id
_entity.type
_entity.pdbx_description
1 polymer ?
#
loop_
_entity_poly.entity_id
_entity_poly.type
_entity_poly.pdbx_seq_one_letter_code
_entity_poly.pdbx_strand_id
1 'polypeptide(L)'
;MSTGPLRRLVELVGYVMRRVVLDPVRDGVLRGHRWPAGLTAIVWAGYLLYALATVTVLLAPWLRTRLPLRVGGVNTIPAPMLALVQVVLGFALTALFCAALHLRRWLRPLGWLVVTAVLLIPLNLHHVPSSPELQGPTLWTTLAAPVALGALMVLRWRTRFAWWEFVVTLVVIGTALYAGATVHGVPFEDPTYDRTLGNLVLMAALLSLLATPAMLMAGAAFGELTVATAAWTGTALRRLIDTPPDRPAPGRSDGAARVALGLLLIGLAGLRGLQLATDVTAGGLANRLVGLLGGVWVVLLVAVAMALAIWWADRVSGDFDLRPDPDDIPEAWRANLPWLAMILGVPLVADQVIGQLFAAFGIPAVQGFLERFNLSSWLGAVTAAAAAVFAVRTARRGLRVAAAAAAAFTAVVTASTINTLFGIPADADAGTVLAVPAVLVIALALLLRGRLTVGRLVTLITVLLLAVAWPYRSWIAEPVSALAFGGISVALMLGLVWRLLTDGGYARHGSPGFPVPARVLLVLGNAFLGLLLVLMLAGFGGNFPYRPDNVEALGDQNLAHTMLIMALCLGCVAALAGRDRAMSAGDTVLR
;
A
#
# COMPACT_ATOMS: atom_id res chain seq x y z
N MET A 1 33.70 25.66 21.38
CA MET A 1 32.69 24.79 22.02
C MET A 1 32.60 23.51 21.23
N SER A 2 33.09 22.38 21.77
CA SER A 2 33.20 21.11 21.04
C SER A 2 31.82 20.46 20.86
N THR A 3 31.41 20.25 19.61
CA THR A 3 30.25 19.43 19.28
C THR A 3 30.59 17.97 19.58
N GLY A 4 30.17 17.45 20.74
CA GLY A 4 30.42 16.06 21.12
C GLY A 4 29.78 15.04 20.16
N PRO A 5 30.26 13.78 20.14
CA PRO A 5 29.75 12.72 19.25
C PRO A 5 28.25 12.46 19.45
N LEU A 6 27.75 12.65 20.67
CA LEU A 6 26.34 12.48 21.03
C LEU A 6 25.43 13.52 20.34
N ARG A 7 25.90 14.76 20.16
CA ARG A 7 25.15 15.80 19.43
C ARG A 7 25.05 15.48 17.95
N ARG A 8 26.12 14.99 17.33
CA ARG A 8 26.12 14.57 15.92
C ARG A 8 25.21 13.36 15.68
N LEU A 9 25.16 12.42 16.63
CA LEU A 9 24.21 11.30 16.60
C LEU A 9 22.77 11.81 16.65
N VAL A 10 22.45 12.73 17.56
CA VAL A 10 21.11 13.33 17.68
C VAL A 10 20.73 14.10 16.42
N GLU A 11 21.66 14.85 15.82
CA GLU A 11 21.44 15.55 14.54
C GLU A 11 21.18 14.56 13.39
N LEU A 12 21.89 13.44 13.35
CA LEU A 12 21.68 12.37 12.35
C LEU A 12 20.31 11.70 12.52
N VAL A 13 19.97 11.30 13.75
CA VAL A 13 18.67 10.68 14.06
C VAL A 13 17.55 11.67 13.75
N GLY A 14 17.71 12.95 14.10
CA GLY A 14 16.78 14.01 13.78
C GLY A 14 16.61 14.24 12.27
N TYR A 15 17.69 14.13 11.50
CA TYR A 15 17.65 14.22 10.03
C TYR A 15 16.87 13.06 9.41
N VAL A 16 17.21 11.82 9.79
CA VAL A 16 16.54 10.61 9.28
C VAL A 16 15.07 10.62 9.68
N MET A 17 14.74 10.92 10.94
CA MET A 17 13.36 11.02 11.41
C MET A 17 12.57 12.09 10.65
N ARG A 18 13.21 13.24 10.38
CA ARG A 18 12.57 14.30 9.59
C ARG A 18 12.27 13.84 8.16
N ARG A 19 13.22 13.22 7.48
CA ARG A 19 13.07 12.79 6.08
C ARG A 19 12.17 11.57 5.90
N VAL A 20 12.20 10.62 6.83
CA VAL A 20 11.44 9.37 6.74
C VAL A 20 10.03 9.53 7.26
N VAL A 21 9.83 10.30 8.34
CA VAL A 21 8.53 10.42 9.03
C VAL A 21 7.88 11.78 8.80
N LEU A 22 8.58 12.87 9.13
CA LEU A 22 7.93 14.19 9.15
C LEU A 22 7.65 14.74 7.75
N ASP A 23 8.59 14.69 6.82
CA ASP A 23 8.43 15.25 5.48
C ASP A 23 7.33 14.51 4.70
N PRO A 24 7.27 13.16 4.68
CA PRO A 24 6.19 12.44 4.00
C PRO A 24 4.82 12.73 4.59
N VAL A 25 4.71 12.87 5.91
CA VAL A 25 3.45 13.25 6.56
C VAL A 25 3.11 14.72 6.25
N ARG A 26 4.10 15.62 6.25
CA ARG A 26 3.87 17.04 5.91
C ARG A 26 3.43 17.20 4.45
N ASP A 27 3.99 16.39 3.55
CA ASP A 27 3.69 16.44 2.12
C ASP A 27 2.50 15.58 1.71
N GLY A 28 2.14 14.62 2.54
CA GLY A 28 1.04 13.71 2.31
C GLY A 28 -0.29 14.16 2.88
N VAL A 29 -0.31 14.83 4.03
CA VAL A 29 -1.58 15.20 4.69
C VAL A 29 -2.43 16.08 3.77
N LEU A 30 -3.74 15.80 3.75
CA LEU A 30 -4.72 16.57 3.01
C LEU A 30 -4.83 17.98 3.62
N ARG A 31 -4.32 18.99 2.92
CA ARG A 31 -4.30 20.39 3.39
C ARG A 31 -5.24 21.28 2.58
N GLY A 32 -6.03 22.06 3.30
CA GLY A 32 -7.16 22.83 2.78
C GLY A 32 -6.85 24.15 2.07
N HIS A 33 -5.68 24.31 1.44
CA HIS A 33 -5.41 25.58 0.77
C HIS A 33 -6.30 25.70 -0.48
N ARG A 34 -7.26 26.65 -0.44
CA ARG A 34 -8.26 26.94 -1.50
C ARG A 34 -9.31 25.85 -1.77
N TRP A 35 -9.62 25.03 -0.77
CA TRP A 35 -10.75 24.09 -0.89
C TRP A 35 -12.09 24.84 -0.93
N PRO A 36 -13.10 24.32 -1.65
CA PRO A 36 -14.45 24.85 -1.58
C PRO A 36 -15.01 24.72 -0.16
N ALA A 37 -15.92 25.63 0.19
CA ALA A 37 -16.53 25.69 1.52
C ALA A 37 -17.11 24.33 1.94
N GLY A 38 -16.87 23.96 3.20
CA GLY A 38 -17.36 22.72 3.83
C GLY A 38 -16.52 21.47 3.56
N LEU A 39 -15.66 21.44 2.53
CA LEU A 39 -14.79 20.27 2.29
C LEU A 39 -13.84 20.02 3.47
N THR A 40 -13.28 21.09 4.04
CA THR A 40 -12.41 21.01 5.23
C THR A 40 -13.12 20.38 6.42
N ALA A 41 -14.40 20.69 6.63
CA ALA A 41 -15.20 20.10 7.71
C ALA A 41 -15.43 18.60 7.49
N ILE A 42 -15.70 18.19 6.24
CA ILE A 42 -15.84 16.77 5.88
C ILE A 42 -14.53 16.01 6.12
N VAL A 43 -13.38 16.60 5.76
CA VAL A 43 -12.07 15.97 6.01
C VAL A 43 -11.80 15.82 7.51
N TRP A 44 -12.06 16.85 8.33
CA TRP A 44 -11.89 16.75 9.78
C TRP A 44 -12.84 15.75 10.43
N ALA A 45 -14.10 15.71 10.01
CA ALA A 45 -15.06 14.69 10.46
C ALA A 45 -14.56 13.29 10.08
N GLY A 46 -14.01 13.14 8.87
CA GLY A 46 -13.33 11.92 8.42
C GLY A 46 -12.14 11.56 9.32
N TYR A 47 -11.22 12.48 9.60
CA TYR A 47 -10.09 12.19 10.49
C TYR A 47 -10.51 11.80 11.90
N LEU A 48 -11.53 12.46 12.46
CA LEU A 48 -12.07 12.10 13.77
C LEU A 48 -12.69 10.70 13.77
N LEU A 49 -13.52 10.38 12.78
CA LEU A 49 -14.12 9.05 12.64
C LEU A 49 -13.07 7.97 12.39
N TYR A 50 -12.06 8.27 11.58
CA TYR A 50 -10.94 7.38 11.30
C TYR A 50 -10.16 7.08 12.59
N ALA A 51 -9.81 8.11 13.36
CA ALA A 51 -9.12 7.97 14.65
C ALA A 51 -9.95 7.14 15.64
N LEU A 52 -11.26 7.38 15.74
CA LEU A 52 -12.17 6.59 16.57
C LEU A 52 -12.18 5.12 16.17
N ALA A 53 -12.27 4.82 14.88
CA ALA A 53 -12.21 3.46 14.36
C ALA A 53 -10.84 2.80 14.59
N THR A 54 -9.73 3.54 14.43
CA THR A 54 -8.38 3.06 14.77
C THR A 54 -8.27 2.67 16.24
N VAL A 55 -8.73 3.55 17.15
CA VAL A 55 -8.74 3.24 18.59
C VAL A 55 -9.62 2.02 18.88
N THR A 56 -10.76 1.91 18.21
CA THR A 56 -11.66 0.75 18.38
C THR A 56 -11.02 -0.55 17.90
N VAL A 57 -10.24 -0.54 16.81
CA VAL A 57 -9.48 -1.72 16.36
C VAL A 57 -8.41 -2.11 17.37
N LEU A 58 -7.67 -1.14 17.91
CA LEU A 58 -6.65 -1.42 18.94
C LEU A 58 -7.28 -2.00 20.22
N LEU A 59 -8.48 -1.57 20.57
CA LEU A 59 -9.22 -2.04 21.73
C LEU A 59 -10.09 -3.28 21.44
N ALA A 60 -10.16 -3.76 20.20
CA ALA A 60 -11.09 -4.83 19.80
C ALA A 60 -10.95 -6.12 20.65
N PRO A 61 -9.75 -6.63 20.98
CA PRO A 61 -9.61 -7.79 21.86
C PRO A 61 -10.25 -7.57 23.23
N TRP A 62 -10.02 -6.39 23.82
CA TRP A 62 -10.59 -6.01 25.11
C TRP A 62 -12.12 -5.87 25.02
N LEU A 63 -12.62 -5.16 24.01
CA LEU A 63 -14.05 -4.96 23.76
C LEU A 63 -14.79 -6.29 23.61
N ARG A 64 -14.21 -7.27 22.91
CA ARG A 64 -14.78 -8.61 22.73
C ARG A 64 -14.96 -9.38 24.04
N THR A 65 -14.10 -9.16 25.03
CA THR A 65 -14.19 -9.84 26.34
C THR A 65 -15.16 -9.18 27.33
N ARG A 66 -15.50 -7.90 27.11
CA ARG A 66 -16.24 -7.08 28.09
C ARG A 66 -17.64 -6.70 27.64
N LEU A 67 -17.93 -6.74 26.35
CA LEU A 67 -19.16 -6.22 25.77
C LEU A 67 -20.01 -7.35 25.18
N PRO A 68 -21.35 -7.16 25.12
CA PRO A 68 -22.23 -8.14 24.51
C PRO A 68 -21.89 -8.32 23.03
N LEU A 69 -21.75 -9.59 22.63
CA LEU A 69 -21.50 -9.99 21.26
C LEU A 69 -22.83 -10.21 20.54
N ARG A 70 -22.94 -9.69 19.32
CA ARG A 70 -23.97 -10.07 18.35
C ARG A 70 -23.46 -11.27 17.56
N VAL A 71 -24.31 -12.26 17.36
CA VAL A 71 -23.99 -13.52 16.67
C VAL A 71 -24.72 -13.53 15.34
N GLY A 72 -24.02 -13.84 14.25
CA GLY A 72 -24.58 -13.97 12.90
C GLY A 72 -23.99 -15.21 12.24
N GLY A 73 -24.61 -16.36 12.51
CA GLY A 73 -24.10 -17.67 12.12
C GLY A 73 -22.83 -18.01 12.90
N VAL A 74 -21.73 -18.30 12.20
CA VAL A 74 -20.43 -18.60 12.81
C VAL A 74 -19.65 -17.35 13.26
N ASN A 75 -20.16 -16.16 12.94
CA ASN A 75 -19.46 -14.90 13.13
C ASN A 75 -19.99 -14.15 14.35
N THR A 76 -19.10 -13.51 15.12
CA THR A 76 -19.46 -12.71 16.30
C THR A 76 -18.78 -11.36 16.31
N ILE A 77 -19.50 -10.30 16.69
CA ILE A 77 -18.94 -8.94 16.80
C ILE A 77 -19.50 -8.21 18.04
N PRO A 78 -18.72 -7.37 18.74
CA PRO A 78 -19.25 -6.52 19.80
C PRO A 78 -20.34 -5.57 19.28
N ALA A 79 -21.46 -5.46 19.98
CA ALA A 79 -22.58 -4.60 19.59
C ALA A 79 -22.21 -3.14 19.24
N PRO A 80 -21.36 -2.43 20.01
CA PRO A 80 -20.99 -1.05 19.63
C PRO A 80 -20.04 -0.99 18.42
N MET A 81 -19.25 -2.04 18.17
CA MET A 81 -18.43 -2.12 16.95
C MET A 81 -19.32 -2.26 15.71
N LEU A 82 -20.45 -2.97 15.81
CA LEU A 82 -21.43 -3.08 14.73
C LEU A 82 -21.97 -1.71 14.30
N ALA A 83 -22.34 -0.87 15.27
CA ALA A 83 -22.81 0.49 15.00
C ALA A 83 -21.71 1.34 14.35
N LEU A 84 -20.48 1.26 14.86
CA LEU A 84 -19.34 1.97 14.28
C LEU A 84 -19.05 1.51 12.84
N VAL A 85 -19.12 0.21 12.56
CA VAL A 85 -18.99 -0.36 11.21
C VAL A 85 -20.02 0.23 10.26
N GLN A 86 -21.28 0.36 10.68
CA GLN A 86 -22.32 0.99 9.86
C GLN A 86 -22.06 2.48 9.60
N VAL A 87 -21.59 3.23 10.61
CA VAL A 87 -21.22 4.65 10.45
C VAL A 87 -20.04 4.81 9.49
N VAL A 88 -19.00 3.98 9.65
CA VAL A 88 -17.81 3.94 8.77
C VAL A 88 -18.21 3.59 7.34
N LEU A 89 -19.06 2.57 7.16
CA LEU A 89 -19.62 2.17 5.88
C LEU A 89 -20.41 3.32 5.22
N GLY A 90 -21.31 3.96 5.98
CA GLY A 90 -22.11 5.08 5.48
C GLY A 90 -21.24 6.26 5.04
N PHE A 91 -20.20 6.59 5.82
CA PHE A 91 -19.24 7.62 5.45
C PHE A 91 -18.45 7.24 4.19
N ALA A 92 -17.97 6.00 4.08
CA ALA A 92 -17.22 5.51 2.93
C ALA A 92 -18.05 5.59 1.63
N LEU A 93 -19.29 5.09 1.67
CA LEU A 93 -20.21 5.13 0.52
C LEU A 93 -20.58 6.57 0.15
N THR A 94 -20.79 7.44 1.14
CA THR A 94 -21.07 8.86 0.91
C THR A 94 -19.90 9.55 0.22
N ALA A 95 -18.68 9.36 0.72
CA ALA A 95 -17.47 9.92 0.12
C ALA A 95 -17.28 9.41 -1.31
N LEU A 96 -17.47 8.11 -1.55
CA LEU A 96 -17.39 7.51 -2.88
C LEU A 96 -18.44 8.07 -3.84
N PHE A 97 -19.70 8.18 -3.41
CA PHE A 97 -20.79 8.70 -4.23
C PHE A 97 -20.56 10.18 -4.57
N CYS A 98 -20.28 11.01 -3.57
CA CYS A 98 -20.03 12.44 -3.77
C CYS A 98 -18.78 12.68 -4.61
N ALA A 99 -17.75 11.85 -4.48
CA ALA A 99 -16.63 11.86 -5.42
C ALA A 99 -17.10 11.60 -6.85
N ALA A 100 -17.86 10.52 -7.06
CA ALA A 100 -18.33 10.10 -8.38
C ALA A 100 -19.15 11.17 -9.10
N LEU A 101 -19.99 11.93 -8.39
CA LEU A 101 -20.76 13.06 -8.93
C LEU A 101 -19.89 14.06 -9.71
N HIS A 102 -18.65 14.26 -9.26
CA HIS A 102 -17.73 15.27 -9.80
C HIS A 102 -16.64 14.69 -10.69
N LEU A 103 -16.64 13.37 -10.93
CA LEU A 103 -15.74 12.72 -11.90
C LEU A 103 -16.21 12.92 -13.35
N ARG A 104 -15.43 12.38 -14.29
CA ARG A 104 -15.82 12.25 -15.71
C ARG A 104 -17.22 11.65 -15.84
N ARG A 105 -17.98 12.14 -16.82
CA ARG A 105 -19.41 11.79 -17.04
C ARG A 105 -19.69 10.29 -17.08
N TRP A 106 -18.78 9.49 -17.65
CA TRP A 106 -18.90 8.03 -17.70
C TRP A 106 -18.70 7.35 -16.33
N LEU A 107 -17.93 7.95 -15.41
CA LEU A 107 -17.65 7.38 -14.09
C LEU A 107 -18.77 7.64 -13.06
N ARG A 108 -19.66 8.61 -13.33
CA ARG A 108 -20.82 8.91 -12.48
C ARG A 108 -21.82 7.75 -12.35
N PRO A 109 -22.35 7.18 -13.46
CA PRO A 109 -23.26 6.04 -13.35
C PRO A 109 -22.59 4.84 -12.70
N LEU A 110 -21.28 4.66 -12.87
CA LEU A 110 -20.52 3.62 -12.18
C LEU A 110 -20.54 3.80 -10.65
N GLY A 111 -20.27 5.02 -10.16
CA GLY A 111 -20.33 5.30 -8.73
C GLY A 111 -21.74 5.13 -8.15
N TRP A 112 -22.77 5.56 -8.88
CA TRP A 112 -24.16 5.30 -8.50
C TRP A 112 -24.49 3.81 -8.45
N LEU A 113 -24.08 3.04 -9.47
CA LEU A 113 -24.30 1.61 -9.55
C LEU A 113 -23.63 0.86 -8.40
N VAL A 114 -22.38 1.21 -8.08
CA VAL A 114 -21.63 0.59 -6.97
C VAL A 114 -22.33 0.84 -5.63
N VAL A 115 -22.67 2.10 -5.32
CA VAL A 115 -23.30 2.43 -4.03
C VAL A 115 -24.69 1.83 -3.93
N THR A 116 -25.46 1.86 -5.01
CA THR A 116 -26.78 1.24 -5.09
C THR A 116 -26.68 -0.28 -4.90
N ALA A 117 -25.74 -0.95 -5.58
CA ALA A 117 -25.54 -2.39 -5.42
C ALA A 117 -25.25 -2.76 -3.96
N VAL A 118 -24.38 -2.02 -3.27
CA VAL A 118 -24.08 -2.24 -1.85
C VAL A 118 -25.32 -2.06 -0.96
N LEU A 119 -26.14 -1.05 -1.24
CA LEU A 119 -27.38 -0.81 -0.49
C LEU A 119 -28.47 -1.87 -0.76
N LEU A 120 -28.46 -2.51 -1.92
CA LEU A 120 -29.47 -3.50 -2.33
C LEU A 120 -29.20 -4.92 -1.79
N ILE A 121 -27.93 -5.31 -1.60
CA ILE A 121 -27.52 -6.62 -1.03
C ILE A 121 -28.27 -7.02 0.24
N PRO A 122 -28.39 -6.17 1.28
CA PRO A 122 -29.04 -6.59 2.52
C PRO A 122 -30.45 -7.14 2.27
N LEU A 123 -31.13 -6.59 1.26
CA LEU A 123 -32.56 -6.81 1.03
C LEU A 123 -32.88 -8.12 0.35
N ASN A 124 -31.88 -8.81 -0.20
CA ASN A 124 -31.98 -10.17 -0.73
C ASN A 124 -33.36 -10.40 -1.37
N LEU A 125 -33.65 -9.69 -2.48
CA LEU A 125 -34.97 -9.38 -3.09
C LEU A 125 -35.99 -10.53 -3.17
N HIS A 126 -35.55 -11.76 -2.93
CA HIS A 126 -36.35 -12.97 -2.82
C HIS A 126 -37.16 -13.04 -1.51
N HIS A 127 -36.88 -12.20 -0.51
CA HIS A 127 -37.56 -12.18 0.79
C HIS A 127 -38.20 -10.81 1.06
N VAL A 128 -39.15 -10.39 0.22
CA VAL A 128 -40.02 -9.26 0.60
C VAL A 128 -40.82 -9.72 1.83
N PRO A 129 -40.65 -9.08 3.01
CA PRO A 129 -41.38 -9.49 4.19
C PRO A 129 -42.88 -9.36 3.94
N SER A 130 -43.65 -10.38 4.28
CA SER A 130 -45.12 -10.34 4.20
C SER A 130 -45.73 -9.41 5.25
N SER A 131 -44.95 -8.99 6.25
CA SER A 131 -45.41 -8.09 7.31
C SER A 131 -45.50 -6.62 6.83
N PRO A 132 -46.65 -5.96 7.02
CA PRO A 132 -46.86 -4.58 6.56
C PRO A 132 -45.90 -3.57 7.19
N GLU A 133 -45.43 -3.83 8.42
CA GLU A 133 -44.50 -2.96 9.15
C GLU A 133 -43.09 -2.90 8.53
N LEU A 134 -42.68 -3.97 7.85
CA LEU A 134 -41.34 -4.06 7.24
C LEU A 134 -41.33 -3.63 5.76
N GLN A 135 -42.51 -3.49 5.13
CA GLN A 135 -42.63 -3.05 3.73
C GLN A 135 -42.07 -1.63 3.52
N GLY A 136 -42.33 -0.70 4.44
CA GLY A 136 -41.83 0.68 4.34
C GLY A 136 -40.30 0.78 4.31
N PRO A 137 -39.58 0.24 5.31
CA PRO A 137 -38.12 0.18 5.32
C PRO A 137 -37.52 -0.58 4.12
N THR A 138 -38.15 -1.67 3.67
CA THR A 138 -37.74 -2.41 2.47
C THR A 138 -37.90 -1.57 1.20
N LEU A 139 -39.01 -0.84 1.03
CA LEU A 139 -39.24 0.05 -0.12
C LEU A 139 -38.27 1.24 -0.12
N TRP A 140 -37.97 1.79 1.06
CA TRP A 140 -37.00 2.89 1.16
C TRP A 140 -35.61 2.47 0.67
N THR A 141 -35.16 1.29 1.11
CA THR A 141 -33.82 0.78 0.80
C THR A 141 -33.70 0.21 -0.62
N THR A 142 -34.73 -0.47 -1.12
CA THR A 142 -34.72 -1.10 -2.46
C THR A 142 -34.95 -0.12 -3.60
N LEU A 143 -35.76 0.92 -3.37
CA LEU A 143 -36.25 1.78 -4.45
C LEU A 143 -35.98 3.25 -4.17
N ALA A 144 -36.46 3.78 -3.04
CA ALA A 144 -36.46 5.22 -2.82
C ALA A 144 -35.04 5.81 -2.67
N ALA A 145 -34.15 5.15 -1.93
CA ALA A 145 -32.76 5.60 -1.76
C ALA A 145 -31.96 5.54 -3.07
N PRO A 146 -31.94 4.43 -3.85
CA PRO A 146 -31.35 4.39 -5.18
C PRO A 146 -31.88 5.46 -6.14
N VAL A 147 -33.20 5.68 -6.15
CA VAL A 147 -33.85 6.72 -6.97
C VAL A 147 -33.45 8.12 -6.51
N ALA A 148 -33.41 8.39 -5.21
CA ALA A 148 -32.98 9.68 -4.66
C ALA A 148 -31.51 9.98 -5.01
N LEU A 149 -30.62 8.98 -4.90
CA LEU A 149 -29.23 9.10 -5.33
C LEU A 149 -29.13 9.31 -6.85
N GLY A 150 -29.92 8.60 -7.64
CA GLY A 150 -29.98 8.76 -9.10
C GLY A 150 -30.46 10.16 -9.50
N ALA A 151 -31.50 10.67 -8.85
CA ALA A 151 -32.03 12.01 -9.04
C ALA A 151 -30.99 13.07 -8.67
N LEU A 152 -30.26 12.90 -7.56
CA LEU A 152 -29.17 13.77 -7.16
C LEU A 152 -28.04 13.77 -8.20
N MET A 153 -27.70 12.60 -8.76
CA MET A 153 -26.72 12.48 -9.84
C MET A 153 -27.13 13.24 -11.10
N VAL A 154 -28.39 13.13 -11.51
CA VAL A 154 -28.93 13.84 -12.69
C VAL A 154 -28.98 15.34 -12.43
N LEU A 155 -29.49 15.77 -11.27
CA LEU A 155 -29.59 17.19 -10.89
C LEU A 155 -28.22 17.87 -10.87
N ARG A 156 -27.19 17.16 -10.40
CA ARG A 156 -25.84 17.69 -10.23
C ARG A 156 -24.90 17.35 -11.39
N TRP A 157 -25.46 16.94 -12.54
CA TRP A 157 -24.67 16.52 -13.70
C TRP A 157 -23.78 17.62 -14.28
N ARG A 158 -24.08 18.91 -14.08
CA ARG A 158 -23.25 20.02 -14.62
C ARG A 158 -22.73 20.99 -13.56
N THR A 159 -22.98 20.71 -12.29
CA THR A 159 -22.70 21.64 -11.20
C THR A 159 -21.34 21.40 -10.57
N ARG A 160 -20.79 22.43 -9.90
CA ARG A 160 -19.59 22.31 -9.07
C ARG A 160 -19.95 21.77 -7.68
N PHE A 161 -18.98 21.17 -7.00
CA PHE A 161 -19.12 20.64 -5.64
C PHE A 161 -19.76 21.63 -4.66
N ALA A 162 -20.69 21.12 -3.85
CA ALA A 162 -21.28 21.85 -2.72
C ALA A 162 -21.34 20.94 -1.50
N TRP A 163 -21.00 21.47 -0.32
CA TRP A 163 -20.89 20.67 0.91
C TRP A 163 -22.18 19.97 1.32
N TRP A 164 -23.34 20.56 1.04
CA TRP A 164 -24.64 19.98 1.37
C TRP A 164 -24.89 18.67 0.61
N GLU A 165 -24.26 18.46 -0.56
CA GLU A 165 -24.36 17.20 -1.31
C GLU A 165 -23.93 16.03 -0.42
N PHE A 166 -22.83 16.20 0.32
CA PHE A 166 -22.31 15.19 1.23
C PHE A 166 -23.30 14.89 2.36
N VAL A 167 -23.89 15.94 2.96
CA VAL A 167 -24.86 15.77 4.06
C VAL A 167 -26.12 15.06 3.57
N VAL A 168 -26.67 15.47 2.43
CA VAL A 168 -27.86 14.83 1.83
C VAL A 168 -27.56 13.37 1.47
N THR A 169 -26.44 13.10 0.83
CA THR A 169 -26.03 11.73 0.51
C THR A 169 -25.83 10.90 1.78
N LEU A 170 -25.21 11.45 2.83
CA LEU A 170 -25.02 10.76 4.11
C LEU A 170 -26.35 10.44 4.79
N VAL A 171 -27.32 11.35 4.74
CA VAL A 171 -28.66 11.11 5.29
C VAL A 171 -29.38 10.01 4.50
N VAL A 172 -29.35 10.06 3.17
CA VAL A 172 -29.99 9.04 2.32
C VAL A 172 -29.36 7.66 2.54
N ILE A 173 -28.02 7.58 2.52
CA ILE A 173 -27.29 6.33 2.73
C ILE A 173 -27.46 5.84 4.17
N GLY A 174 -27.32 6.72 5.16
CA GLY A 174 -27.44 6.38 6.58
C GLY A 174 -28.84 5.88 6.93
N THR A 175 -29.89 6.55 6.44
CA THR A 175 -31.28 6.08 6.62
C THR A 175 -31.53 4.77 5.89
N ALA A 176 -30.94 4.54 4.72
CA ALA A 176 -31.04 3.26 4.02
C ALA A 176 -30.33 2.13 4.80
N LEU A 177 -29.11 2.36 5.30
CA LEU A 177 -28.39 1.38 6.12
C LEU A 177 -29.14 1.08 7.42
N TYR A 178 -29.69 2.10 8.08
CA TYR A 178 -30.50 1.93 9.28
C TYR A 178 -31.79 1.17 8.99
N ALA A 179 -32.54 1.55 7.95
CA ALA A 179 -33.75 0.86 7.52
C ALA A 179 -33.45 -0.62 7.19
N GLY A 180 -32.35 -0.92 6.49
CA GLY A 180 -31.90 -2.28 6.24
C GLY A 180 -31.62 -3.03 7.55
N ALA A 181 -30.90 -2.41 8.49
CA ALA A 181 -30.66 -3.01 9.80
C ALA A 181 -31.96 -3.29 10.58
N THR A 182 -32.96 -2.40 10.51
CA THR A 182 -34.26 -2.63 11.18
C THR A 182 -35.06 -3.78 10.58
N VAL A 183 -35.05 -3.95 9.26
CA VAL A 183 -35.72 -5.09 8.58
C VAL A 183 -35.12 -6.43 9.00
N HIS A 184 -33.81 -6.45 9.26
CA HIS A 184 -33.05 -7.67 9.55
C HIS A 184 -32.75 -7.88 11.03
N GLY A 185 -33.05 -6.90 11.89
CA GLY A 185 -32.95 -6.98 13.34
C GLY A 185 -34.20 -7.54 14.02
N VAL A 186 -35.27 -7.83 13.26
CA VAL A 186 -36.42 -8.57 13.78
C VAL A 186 -36.01 -10.05 13.91
N PRO A 187 -36.11 -10.65 15.11
CA PRO A 187 -35.79 -12.06 15.29
C PRO A 187 -36.71 -12.90 14.39
N PHE A 188 -36.11 -13.58 13.42
CA PHE A 188 -36.73 -14.75 12.79
C PHE A 188 -36.67 -15.92 13.80
N GLU A 189 -37.15 -17.10 13.39
CA GLU A 189 -37.34 -18.33 14.18
C GLU A 189 -36.20 -18.72 15.17
N ASP A 190 -34.99 -18.17 15.01
CA ASP A 190 -33.89 -18.27 15.97
C ASP A 190 -33.54 -16.89 16.60
N PRO A 191 -33.87 -16.64 17.89
CA PRO A 191 -33.59 -15.38 18.57
C PRO A 191 -32.09 -15.10 18.79
N THR A 192 -31.22 -16.06 18.48
CA THR A 192 -29.76 -15.92 18.61
C THR A 192 -29.07 -15.41 17.34
N TYR A 193 -29.76 -15.36 16.19
CA TYR A 193 -29.17 -15.01 14.90
C TYR A 193 -29.47 -13.56 14.47
N ASP A 194 -28.43 -12.72 14.37
CA ASP A 194 -28.50 -11.36 13.85
C ASP A 194 -28.14 -11.31 12.35
N ARG A 195 -29.17 -11.20 11.51
CA ARG A 195 -29.03 -11.15 10.05
C ARG A 195 -28.35 -9.87 9.56
N THR A 196 -28.36 -8.80 10.37
CA THR A 196 -27.62 -7.56 10.09
C THR A 196 -26.13 -7.85 9.94
N LEU A 197 -25.60 -8.75 10.75
CA LEU A 197 -24.20 -9.14 10.70
C LEU A 197 -23.86 -9.90 9.41
N GLY A 198 -24.71 -10.85 9.02
CA GLY A 198 -24.54 -11.59 7.76
C GLY A 198 -24.58 -10.67 6.53
N ASN A 199 -25.50 -9.70 6.53
CA ASN A 199 -25.60 -8.72 5.46
C ASN A 199 -24.39 -7.77 5.41
N LEU A 200 -23.86 -7.36 6.56
CA LEU A 200 -22.63 -6.56 6.60
C LEU A 200 -21.43 -7.34 6.06
N VAL A 201 -21.32 -8.64 6.35
CA VAL A 201 -20.28 -9.50 5.76
C VAL A 201 -20.40 -9.52 4.22
N LEU A 202 -21.61 -9.64 3.68
CA LEU A 202 -21.85 -9.59 2.24
C LEU A 202 -21.55 -8.20 1.63
N MET A 203 -21.95 -7.12 2.30
CA MET A 203 -21.57 -5.76 1.87
C MET A 203 -20.06 -5.58 1.86
N ALA A 204 -19.39 -6.04 2.91
CA ALA A 204 -17.94 -5.99 3.04
C ALA A 204 -17.24 -6.84 1.97
N ALA A 205 -17.84 -7.96 1.56
CA ALA A 205 -17.36 -8.76 0.44
C ALA A 205 -17.27 -7.94 -0.85
N LEU A 206 -18.34 -7.24 -1.23
CA LEU A 206 -18.31 -6.40 -2.43
C LEU A 206 -17.39 -5.20 -2.27
N LEU A 207 -17.35 -4.61 -1.07
CA LEU A 207 -16.47 -3.49 -0.80
C LEU A 207 -15.00 -3.89 -0.73
N SER A 208 -14.70 -5.16 -0.46
CA SER A 208 -13.32 -5.65 -0.47
C SER A 208 -12.67 -5.52 -1.84
N LEU A 209 -13.47 -5.62 -2.90
CA LEU A 209 -13.04 -5.36 -4.28
C LEU A 209 -12.54 -3.91 -4.43
N LEU A 210 -13.31 -2.95 -3.91
CA LEU A 210 -12.97 -1.54 -3.99
C LEU A 210 -11.84 -1.15 -3.03
N ALA A 211 -11.70 -1.86 -1.91
CA ALA A 211 -10.63 -1.67 -0.93
C ALA A 211 -9.29 -2.31 -1.35
N THR A 212 -9.29 -3.21 -2.35
CA THR A 212 -8.10 -3.97 -2.77
C THR A 212 -6.89 -3.08 -3.08
N PRO A 213 -7.00 -1.97 -3.85
CA PRO A 213 -5.86 -1.09 -4.09
C PRO A 213 -5.32 -0.45 -2.80
N ALA A 214 -6.19 -0.06 -1.86
CA ALA A 214 -5.78 0.48 -0.56
C ALA A 214 -5.00 -0.56 0.25
N MET A 215 -5.47 -1.81 0.26
CA MET A 215 -4.83 -2.92 0.97
C MET A 215 -3.46 -3.26 0.39
N LEU A 216 -3.35 -3.31 -0.94
CA LEU A 216 -2.06 -3.52 -1.63
C LEU A 216 -1.05 -2.43 -1.26
N MET A 217 -1.49 -1.16 -1.25
CA MET A 217 -0.63 -0.04 -0.84
C MET A 217 -0.27 -0.11 0.65
N ALA A 218 -1.20 -0.51 1.50
CA ALA A 218 -0.95 -0.69 2.93
C ALA A 218 0.14 -1.75 3.18
N GLY A 219 0.07 -2.90 2.50
CA GLY A 219 1.11 -3.94 2.58
C GLY A 219 2.47 -3.45 2.10
N ALA A 220 2.51 -2.56 1.11
CA ALA A 220 3.75 -1.97 0.62
C ALA A 220 4.38 -0.92 1.58
N ALA A 221 3.62 -0.40 2.56
CA ALA A 221 4.03 0.73 3.38
C ALA A 221 5.28 0.45 4.24
N PHE A 222 5.34 -0.71 4.90
CA PHE A 222 6.46 -1.04 5.77
C PHE A 222 7.75 -1.28 4.99
N GLY A 223 7.70 -1.98 3.86
CA GLY A 223 8.88 -2.13 3.02
C GLY A 223 9.37 -0.80 2.44
N GLU A 224 8.46 0.11 2.08
CA GLU A 224 8.82 1.46 1.64
C GLU A 224 9.50 2.26 2.77
N LEU A 225 8.99 2.18 4.00
CA LEU A 225 9.61 2.77 5.18
C LEU A 225 11.02 2.20 5.42
N THR A 226 11.19 0.88 5.31
CA THR A 226 12.50 0.22 5.48
C THR A 226 13.50 0.68 4.41
N VAL A 227 13.09 0.71 3.13
CA VAL A 227 13.93 1.16 2.02
C VAL A 227 14.30 2.64 2.19
N ALA A 228 13.32 3.50 2.50
CA ALA A 228 13.56 4.92 2.73
C ALA A 228 14.51 5.15 3.93
N THR A 229 14.31 4.42 5.03
CA THR A 229 15.16 4.53 6.22
C THR A 229 16.60 4.15 5.91
N ALA A 230 16.82 3.05 5.19
CA ALA A 230 18.16 2.63 4.79
C ALA A 230 18.83 3.68 3.87
N ALA A 231 18.12 4.16 2.84
CA ALA A 231 18.63 5.17 1.91
C ALA A 231 19.04 6.46 2.62
N TRP A 232 18.13 7.04 3.42
CA TRP A 232 18.39 8.28 4.15
C TRP A 232 19.47 8.13 5.23
N THR A 233 19.61 6.96 5.85
CA THR A 233 20.71 6.66 6.77
C THR A 233 22.05 6.68 6.05
N GLY A 234 22.12 6.12 4.84
CA GLY A 234 23.30 6.20 3.97
C GLY A 234 23.68 7.65 3.66
N THR A 235 22.72 8.48 3.26
CA THR A 235 22.95 9.89 2.96
C THR A 235 23.34 10.70 4.19
N ALA A 236 22.76 10.41 5.35
CA ALA A 236 23.16 11.03 6.60
C ALA A 236 24.60 10.67 6.99
N LEU A 237 24.98 9.39 6.84
CA LEU A 237 26.35 8.92 7.07
C LEU A 237 27.34 9.63 6.14
N ARG A 238 26.99 9.84 4.87
CA ARG A 238 27.80 10.62 3.93
C ARG A 238 28.00 12.05 4.40
N ARG A 239 26.92 12.75 4.76
CA ARG A 239 26.98 14.15 5.24
C ARG A 239 27.88 14.31 6.45
N LEU A 240 27.84 13.36 7.40
CA LEU A 240 28.72 13.37 8.57
C LEU A 240 30.20 13.31 8.21
N ILE A 241 30.55 12.63 7.12
CA ILE A 241 31.94 12.47 6.66
C ILE A 241 32.37 13.64 5.79
N ASP A 242 31.47 14.16 4.94
CA ASP A 242 31.72 15.27 4.04
C ASP A 242 31.74 16.64 4.75
N THR A 243 31.31 16.74 6.02
CA THR A 243 31.35 18.00 6.78
C THR A 243 32.82 18.34 7.12
N PRO A 244 33.43 19.40 6.53
CA PRO A 244 34.81 19.73 6.81
C PRO A 244 34.95 20.13 8.28
N PRO A 245 35.92 19.58 9.03
CA PRO A 245 36.25 20.14 10.33
C PRO A 245 36.73 21.59 10.13
N ASP A 246 36.34 22.51 11.02
CA ASP A 246 36.78 23.92 11.07
C ASP A 246 38.32 24.11 11.13
N ARG A 247 39.10 23.03 11.10
CA ARG A 247 40.55 23.03 10.88
C ARG A 247 40.93 21.88 9.92
N PRO A 248 41.39 22.19 8.69
CA PRO A 248 41.90 21.18 7.78
C PRO A 248 43.26 20.67 8.29
N ALA A 249 43.28 19.51 8.95
CA ALA A 249 44.52 18.75 9.12
C ALA A 249 44.78 17.98 7.82
N PRO A 250 45.83 18.29 7.05
CA PRO A 250 46.04 17.68 5.73
C PRO A 250 46.32 16.18 5.87
N GLY A 251 45.54 15.34 5.16
CA GLY A 251 45.94 13.99 4.77
C GLY A 251 45.63 12.81 5.71
N ARG A 252 45.19 13.04 6.97
CA ARG A 252 44.99 11.93 7.94
C ARG A 252 43.53 11.50 8.16
N SER A 253 42.55 12.35 7.83
CA SER A 253 41.11 12.10 8.08
C SER A 253 40.51 11.05 7.15
N ASP A 254 40.91 11.03 5.88
CA ASP A 254 40.27 10.19 4.87
C ASP A 254 40.61 8.71 5.03
N GLY A 255 41.82 8.39 5.49
CA GLY A 255 42.23 7.02 5.78
C GLY A 255 41.44 6.43 6.93
N ALA A 256 41.28 7.18 8.03
CA ALA A 256 40.52 6.74 9.20
C ALA A 256 39.03 6.54 8.86
N ALA A 257 38.43 7.44 8.09
CA ALA A 257 37.04 7.31 7.65
C ALA A 257 36.83 6.07 6.75
N ARG A 258 37.74 5.79 5.81
CA ARG A 258 37.69 4.59 4.97
C ARG A 258 37.81 3.30 5.78
N VAL A 259 38.70 3.27 6.78
CA VAL A 259 38.85 2.09 7.67
C VAL A 259 37.59 1.89 8.51
N ALA A 260 37.05 2.95 9.11
CA ALA A 260 35.81 2.87 9.90
C ALA A 260 34.61 2.39 9.07
N LEU A 261 34.45 2.93 7.85
CA LEU A 261 33.42 2.47 6.90
C LEU A 261 33.66 1.03 6.43
N GLY A 262 34.91 0.64 6.19
CA GLY A 262 35.25 -0.74 5.84
C GLY A 262 34.90 -1.73 6.94
N LEU A 263 35.20 -1.38 8.20
CA LEU A 263 34.79 -2.17 9.37
C LEU A 263 33.28 -2.25 9.51
N LEU A 264 32.56 -1.13 9.28
CA LEU A 264 31.10 -1.12 9.29
C LEU A 264 30.51 -2.02 8.19
N LEU A 265 31.07 -1.98 6.98
CA LEU A 265 30.67 -2.82 5.86
C LEU A 265 30.84 -4.30 6.20
N ILE A 266 32.00 -4.70 6.74
CA ILE A 266 32.28 -6.08 7.16
C ILE A 266 31.34 -6.49 8.31
N GLY A 267 31.13 -5.60 9.29
CA GLY A 267 30.22 -5.84 10.41
C GLY A 267 28.77 -6.09 9.95
N LEU A 268 28.27 -5.30 9.01
CA LEU A 268 26.93 -5.48 8.44
C LEU A 268 26.82 -6.75 7.60
N ALA A 269 27.84 -7.06 6.79
CA ALA A 269 27.89 -8.31 6.03
C ALA A 269 27.92 -9.53 6.96
N GLY A 270 28.70 -9.48 8.05
CA GLY A 270 28.75 -10.50 9.08
C GLY A 270 27.41 -10.67 9.81
N LEU A 271 26.75 -9.57 10.17
CA LEU A 271 25.43 -9.59 10.79
C LEU A 271 24.39 -10.25 9.88
N ARG A 272 24.37 -9.91 8.58
CA ARG A 272 23.46 -10.55 7.63
C ARG A 272 23.80 -12.03 7.44
N GLY A 273 25.08 -12.38 7.41
CA GLY A 273 25.53 -13.77 7.37
C GLY A 273 25.07 -14.59 8.58
N LEU A 274 25.13 -14.01 9.78
CA LEU A 274 24.62 -14.65 11.01
C LEU A 274 23.11 -14.86 10.96
N GLN A 275 22.35 -13.86 10.51
CA GLN A 275 20.90 -14.00 10.32
C GLN A 275 20.57 -15.13 9.35
N LEU A 276 21.30 -15.24 8.24
CA LEU A 276 21.10 -16.30 7.26
C LEU A 276 21.46 -17.68 7.83
N ALA A 277 22.46 -17.77 8.69
CA ALA A 277 22.84 -19.02 9.34
C ALA A 277 21.74 -19.51 10.30
N THR A 278 21.19 -18.63 11.15
CA THR A 278 20.09 -18.98 12.07
C THR A 278 18.84 -19.45 11.32
N ASP A 279 18.59 -18.78 10.20
CA ASP A 279 17.51 -19.04 9.27
C ASP A 279 17.62 -20.40 8.56
N VAL A 280 18.82 -20.78 8.13
CA VAL A 280 19.10 -22.09 7.52
C VAL A 280 18.96 -23.22 8.54
N THR A 281 19.38 -23.00 9.79
CA THR A 281 19.25 -24.00 10.85
C THR A 281 17.79 -24.29 11.22
N ALA A 282 16.86 -23.37 10.96
CA ALA A 282 15.44 -23.53 11.28
C ALA A 282 14.61 -24.19 10.15
N GLY A 283 14.95 -23.94 8.87
CA GLY A 283 14.05 -24.23 7.73
C GLY A 283 14.43 -25.44 6.84
N GLY A 284 15.52 -26.14 7.13
CA GLY A 284 16.03 -27.21 6.26
C GLY A 284 16.76 -26.67 5.01
N LEU A 285 18.03 -27.01 4.88
CA LEU A 285 18.95 -26.41 3.91
C LEU A 285 18.55 -26.66 2.45
N ALA A 286 18.01 -27.85 2.13
CA ALA A 286 17.64 -28.24 0.77
C ALA A 286 16.51 -27.38 0.19
N ASN A 287 15.39 -27.24 0.91
CA ASN A 287 14.25 -26.44 0.44
C ASN A 287 14.63 -24.96 0.26
N ARG A 288 15.49 -24.46 1.14
CA ARG A 288 15.98 -23.09 1.06
C ARG A 288 16.89 -22.85 -0.14
N LEU A 289 17.76 -23.81 -0.49
CA LEU A 289 18.59 -23.69 -1.70
C LEU A 289 17.76 -23.64 -2.97
N VAL A 290 16.72 -24.48 -3.09
CA VAL A 290 15.83 -24.45 -4.27
C VAL A 290 15.08 -23.12 -4.33
N GLY A 291 14.54 -22.65 -3.19
CA GLY A 291 13.90 -21.34 -3.09
C GLY A 291 14.84 -20.18 -3.48
N LEU A 292 16.10 -20.22 -3.03
CA LEU A 292 17.10 -19.21 -3.36
C LEU A 292 17.43 -19.20 -4.86
N LEU A 293 17.56 -20.37 -5.51
CA LEU A 293 17.74 -20.45 -6.96
C LEU A 293 16.54 -19.85 -7.71
N GLY A 294 15.32 -20.12 -7.22
CA GLY A 294 14.10 -19.45 -7.63
C GLY A 294 14.21 -17.93 -7.51
N GLY A 295 14.64 -17.42 -6.37
CA GLY A 295 14.76 -15.98 -6.18
C GLY A 295 15.90 -15.31 -6.98
N VAL A 296 17.00 -16.03 -7.25
CA VAL A 296 18.12 -15.55 -8.10
C VAL A 296 17.61 -15.17 -9.48
N TRP A 297 16.82 -16.04 -10.11
CA TRP A 297 16.32 -15.77 -11.45
C TRP A 297 15.39 -14.54 -11.45
N VAL A 298 14.57 -14.35 -10.41
CA VAL A 298 13.72 -13.15 -10.26
C VAL A 298 14.57 -11.88 -10.23
N VAL A 299 15.63 -11.87 -9.41
CA VAL A 299 16.55 -10.72 -9.30
C VAL A 299 17.25 -10.44 -10.63
N LEU A 300 17.69 -11.48 -11.35
CA LEU A 300 18.29 -11.34 -12.67
C LEU A 300 17.31 -10.77 -13.69
N LEU A 301 16.07 -11.27 -13.72
CA LEU A 301 15.03 -10.77 -14.62
C LEU A 301 14.74 -9.28 -14.35
N VAL A 302 14.64 -8.89 -13.07
CA VAL A 302 14.44 -7.49 -12.67
C VAL A 302 15.61 -6.63 -13.12
N ALA A 303 16.85 -7.05 -12.87
CA ALA A 303 18.04 -6.30 -13.27
C ALA A 303 18.10 -6.09 -14.80
N VAL A 304 17.80 -7.13 -15.59
CA VAL A 304 17.76 -7.06 -17.06
C VAL A 304 16.63 -6.14 -17.53
N ALA A 305 15.42 -6.30 -16.99
CA ALA A 305 14.28 -5.47 -17.36
C ALA A 305 14.53 -3.98 -17.07
N MET A 306 15.09 -3.67 -15.90
CA MET A 306 15.50 -2.31 -15.54
C MET A 306 16.57 -1.75 -16.48
N ALA A 307 17.61 -2.55 -16.78
CA ALA A 307 18.67 -2.12 -17.69
C ALA A 307 18.12 -1.80 -19.10
N LEU A 308 17.22 -2.63 -19.62
CA LEU A 308 16.54 -2.39 -20.90
C LEU A 308 15.65 -1.14 -20.86
N ALA A 309 14.90 -0.93 -19.78
CA ALA A 309 14.03 0.23 -19.63
C ALA A 309 14.83 1.54 -19.55
N ILE A 310 15.93 1.55 -18.79
CA ILE A 310 16.85 2.70 -18.70
C ILE A 310 17.50 2.96 -20.04
N TRP A 311 18.05 1.92 -20.68
CA TRP A 311 18.66 2.03 -22.01
C TRP A 311 17.70 2.59 -23.06
N TRP A 312 16.43 2.22 -22.99
CA TRP A 312 15.44 2.73 -23.93
C TRP A 312 15.00 4.16 -23.60
N ALA A 313 14.87 4.50 -22.33
CA ALA A 313 14.60 5.87 -21.88
C ALA A 313 15.75 6.82 -22.27
N ASP A 314 17.01 6.35 -22.21
CA ASP A 314 18.21 7.12 -22.58
C ASP A 314 18.25 7.49 -24.07
N ARG A 315 17.56 6.71 -24.93
CA ARG A 315 17.47 7.00 -26.37
C ARG A 315 16.46 8.09 -26.71
N VAL A 316 15.52 8.39 -25.81
CA VAL A 316 14.53 9.43 -26.02
C VAL A 316 15.10 10.71 -25.43
N SER A 317 15.40 11.70 -26.27
CA SER A 317 16.02 12.99 -25.93
C SER A 317 15.10 13.89 -25.09
N GLY A 318 14.78 13.45 -23.87
CA GLY A 318 14.10 14.23 -22.84
C GLY A 318 15.07 14.52 -21.71
N ASP A 319 15.52 15.77 -21.64
CA ASP A 319 16.43 16.31 -20.61
C ASP A 319 15.70 16.54 -19.27
N PHE A 320 15.06 15.49 -18.75
CA PHE A 320 14.37 15.52 -17.46
C PHE A 320 15.03 14.55 -16.48
N ASP A 321 16.19 15.02 -16.01
CA ASP A 321 16.88 14.83 -14.72
C ASP A 321 16.80 13.51 -13.91
N LEU A 322 17.86 13.31 -13.13
CA LEU A 322 18.16 12.25 -12.16
C LEU A 322 18.80 11.00 -12.78
N ARG A 323 20.14 10.99 -12.74
CA ARG A 323 20.87 9.74 -12.49
C ARG A 323 20.21 9.07 -11.29
N PRO A 324 19.95 7.75 -11.31
CA PRO A 324 19.29 7.09 -10.20
C PRO A 324 20.18 7.19 -8.96
N ASP A 325 19.92 8.21 -8.13
CA ASP A 325 20.43 8.28 -6.77
C ASP A 325 19.50 7.42 -5.92
N PRO A 326 20.02 6.56 -5.03
CA PRO A 326 19.22 5.84 -4.05
C PRO A 326 18.17 6.68 -3.30
N ASP A 327 18.40 7.98 -3.17
CA ASP A 327 17.52 8.92 -2.46
C ASP A 327 16.24 9.25 -3.25
N ASP A 328 16.27 9.16 -4.59
CA ASP A 328 15.12 9.44 -5.45
C ASP A 328 14.20 8.22 -5.62
N ILE A 329 14.68 7.04 -5.25
CA ILE A 329 13.97 5.78 -5.41
C ILE A 329 12.64 5.77 -4.63
N PRO A 330 12.60 6.12 -3.33
CA PRO A 330 11.34 6.14 -2.58
C PRO A 330 10.33 7.16 -3.12
N GLU A 331 10.79 8.32 -3.58
CA GLU A 331 9.91 9.35 -4.11
C GLU A 331 9.32 8.94 -5.46
N ALA A 332 10.16 8.47 -6.39
CA ALA A 332 9.70 7.98 -7.68
C ALA A 332 8.80 6.74 -7.55
N TRP A 333 9.08 5.87 -6.57
CA TRP A 333 8.22 4.73 -6.25
C TRP A 333 6.85 5.18 -5.75
N ARG A 334 6.79 6.08 -4.76
CA ARG A 334 5.54 6.66 -4.23
C ARG A 334 4.67 7.28 -5.31
N ALA A 335 5.27 8.01 -6.25
CA ALA A 335 4.53 8.65 -7.33
C ALA A 335 3.85 7.65 -8.28
N ASN A 336 4.43 6.46 -8.47
CA ASN A 336 3.93 5.43 -9.36
C ASN A 336 3.11 4.35 -8.63
N LEU A 337 3.26 4.22 -7.31
CA LEU A 337 2.64 3.17 -6.50
C LEU A 337 1.12 3.05 -6.69
N PRO A 338 0.32 4.14 -6.75
CA PRO A 338 -1.12 4.01 -6.97
C PRO A 338 -1.46 3.35 -8.32
N TRP A 339 -0.68 3.61 -9.36
CA TRP A 339 -0.87 3.00 -10.67
C TRP A 339 -0.50 1.52 -10.67
N LEU A 340 0.60 1.16 -10.02
CA LEU A 340 1.03 -0.24 -9.89
C LEU A 340 0.02 -1.04 -9.06
N ALA A 341 -0.46 -0.47 -7.95
CA ALA A 341 -1.51 -1.08 -7.13
C ALA A 341 -2.83 -1.25 -7.89
N MET A 342 -3.18 -0.31 -8.78
CA MET A 342 -4.36 -0.46 -9.65
C MET A 342 -4.17 -1.53 -10.73
N ILE A 343 -2.98 -1.58 -11.36
CA ILE A 343 -2.65 -2.61 -12.35
C ILE A 343 -2.73 -4.01 -11.72
N LEU A 344 -2.27 -4.16 -10.47
CA LEU A 344 -2.35 -5.40 -9.71
C LEU A 344 -3.77 -5.70 -9.20
N GLY A 345 -4.48 -4.67 -8.72
CA GLY A 345 -5.78 -4.81 -8.06
C GLY A 345 -6.93 -5.07 -9.02
N VAL A 346 -6.95 -4.45 -10.21
CA VAL A 346 -8.07 -4.61 -11.16
C VAL A 346 -8.27 -6.06 -11.60
N PRO A 347 -7.22 -6.82 -11.95
CA PRO A 347 -7.36 -8.24 -12.28
C PRO A 347 -7.83 -9.08 -11.09
N LEU A 348 -7.35 -8.81 -9.87
CA LEU A 348 -7.84 -9.49 -8.64
C LEU A 348 -9.33 -9.24 -8.41
N VAL A 349 -9.78 -8.00 -8.62
CA VAL A 349 -11.20 -7.64 -8.54
C VAL A 349 -12.00 -8.33 -9.62
N ALA A 350 -11.48 -8.38 -10.85
CA ALA A 350 -12.13 -9.06 -11.96
C ALA A 350 -12.29 -10.56 -11.67
N ASP A 351 -11.26 -11.23 -11.14
CA ASP A 351 -11.32 -12.64 -10.73
C ASP A 351 -12.48 -12.89 -9.76
N GLN A 352 -12.55 -12.09 -8.70
CA GLN A 352 -13.58 -12.24 -7.67
C GLN A 352 -14.99 -11.93 -8.20
N VAL A 353 -15.16 -10.88 -9.00
CA VAL A 353 -16.45 -10.54 -9.61
C VAL A 353 -16.91 -11.63 -10.56
N ILE A 354 -16.01 -12.09 -11.45
CA ILE A 354 -16.29 -13.16 -12.42
C ILE A 354 -16.67 -14.45 -11.67
N GLY A 355 -15.89 -14.83 -10.66
CA GLY A 355 -16.16 -16.00 -9.83
C GLY A 355 -17.51 -15.92 -9.11
N GLN A 356 -17.84 -14.77 -8.51
CA GLN A 356 -19.13 -14.56 -7.84
C GLN A 356 -20.31 -14.58 -8.82
N LEU A 357 -20.18 -13.94 -9.99
CA LEU A 357 -21.22 -13.96 -11.01
C LEU A 357 -21.50 -15.39 -11.47
N PHE A 358 -20.45 -16.18 -11.77
CA PHE A 358 -20.64 -17.56 -12.22
C PHE A 358 -21.16 -18.49 -11.12
N ALA A 359 -20.72 -18.31 -9.88
CA ALA A 359 -21.29 -19.02 -8.73
C ALA A 359 -22.78 -18.71 -8.58
N ALA A 360 -23.20 -17.46 -8.79
CA ALA A 360 -24.60 -17.06 -8.69
C ALA A 360 -25.49 -17.71 -9.78
N PHE A 361 -24.95 -18.00 -10.96
CA PHE A 361 -25.68 -18.75 -12.01
C PHE A 361 -25.74 -20.25 -11.77
N GLY A 362 -24.98 -20.79 -10.80
CA GLY A 362 -25.10 -22.18 -10.36
C GLY A 362 -24.78 -23.23 -11.43
N ILE A 363 -23.94 -22.91 -12.43
CA ILE A 363 -23.60 -23.82 -13.53
C ILE A 363 -22.30 -24.56 -13.19
N PRO A 364 -22.33 -25.85 -12.75
CA PRO A 364 -21.14 -26.56 -12.28
C PRO A 364 -20.10 -26.76 -13.39
N ALA A 365 -20.56 -26.87 -14.65
CA ALA A 365 -19.68 -26.98 -15.82
C ALA A 365 -18.82 -25.73 -16.01
N VAL A 366 -19.30 -24.55 -15.63
CA VAL A 366 -18.55 -23.30 -15.74
C VAL A 366 -17.53 -23.18 -14.62
N GLN A 367 -17.86 -23.59 -13.39
CA GLN A 367 -16.88 -23.66 -12.30
C GLN A 367 -15.74 -24.61 -12.64
N GLY A 368 -16.06 -25.83 -13.11
CA GLY A 368 -15.05 -26.78 -13.57
C GLY A 368 -14.25 -26.28 -14.79
N PHE A 369 -14.83 -25.43 -15.64
CA PHE A 369 -14.10 -24.75 -16.71
C PHE A 369 -13.14 -23.70 -16.17
N LEU A 370 -13.56 -22.83 -15.23
CA LEU A 370 -12.71 -21.79 -14.64
C LEU A 370 -11.51 -22.38 -13.89
N GLU A 371 -11.71 -23.46 -13.15
CA GLU A 371 -10.65 -24.19 -12.47
C GLU A 371 -9.63 -24.76 -13.47
N ARG A 372 -10.09 -25.35 -14.58
CA ARG A 372 -9.20 -25.85 -15.66
C ARG A 372 -8.54 -24.72 -16.44
N PHE A 373 -9.25 -23.61 -16.65
CA PHE A 373 -8.77 -22.45 -17.38
C PHE A 373 -7.71 -21.68 -16.59
N ASN A 374 -7.65 -21.86 -15.27
CA ASN A 374 -6.69 -21.22 -14.38
C ASN A 374 -6.72 -19.69 -14.56
N LEU A 375 -7.91 -19.11 -14.39
CA LEU A 375 -8.19 -17.69 -14.61
C LEU A 375 -7.18 -16.77 -13.91
N SER A 376 -6.76 -17.13 -12.69
CA SER A 376 -5.77 -16.39 -11.91
C SER A 376 -4.42 -16.25 -12.62
N SER A 377 -3.94 -17.30 -13.30
CA SER A 377 -2.68 -17.25 -14.05
C SER A 377 -2.77 -16.35 -15.29
N TRP A 378 -3.90 -16.37 -16.00
CA TRP A 378 -4.16 -15.46 -17.12
C TRP A 378 -4.26 -14.01 -16.65
N LEU A 379 -4.89 -13.77 -15.51
CA LEU A 379 -4.96 -12.44 -14.91
C LEU A 379 -3.58 -11.95 -14.47
N GLY A 380 -2.69 -12.84 -14.00
CA GLY A 380 -1.27 -12.56 -13.80
C GLY A 380 -0.57 -12.10 -15.09
N ALA A 381 -0.80 -12.81 -16.20
CA ALA A 381 -0.26 -12.43 -17.51
C ALA A 381 -0.81 -11.08 -18.01
N VAL A 382 -2.10 -10.79 -17.80
CA VAL A 382 -2.71 -9.49 -18.11
C VAL A 382 -2.09 -8.37 -17.26
N THR A 383 -1.87 -8.64 -15.97
CA THR A 383 -1.20 -7.71 -15.05
C THR A 383 0.21 -7.38 -15.54
N ALA A 384 0.99 -8.41 -15.89
CA ALA A 384 2.34 -8.26 -16.44
C ALA A 384 2.32 -7.46 -17.76
N ALA A 385 1.39 -7.75 -18.67
CA ALA A 385 1.24 -7.02 -19.93
C ALA A 385 0.88 -5.54 -19.71
N ALA A 386 -0.05 -5.24 -18.81
CA ALA A 386 -0.44 -3.88 -18.47
C ALA A 386 0.73 -3.10 -17.83
N ALA A 387 1.48 -3.74 -16.93
CA ALA A 387 2.70 -3.19 -16.34
C ALA A 387 3.79 -2.95 -17.40
N ALA A 388 3.98 -3.87 -18.34
CA ALA A 388 4.93 -3.72 -19.44
C ALA A 388 4.57 -2.53 -20.35
N VAL A 389 3.29 -2.37 -20.69
CA VAL A 389 2.79 -1.21 -21.45
C VAL A 389 3.03 0.09 -20.69
N PHE A 390 2.83 0.07 -19.37
CA PHE A 390 3.11 1.23 -18.51
C PHE A 390 4.61 1.56 -18.45
N ALA A 391 5.48 0.56 -18.32
CA ALA A 391 6.94 0.71 -18.39
C ALA A 391 7.39 1.26 -19.74
N VAL A 392 6.81 0.76 -20.82
CA VAL A 392 7.09 1.22 -22.18
C VAL A 392 6.67 2.68 -22.37
N ARG A 393 5.48 3.04 -21.89
CA ARG A 393 4.95 4.40 -22.00
C ARG A 393 5.77 5.41 -21.19
N THR A 394 6.24 5.02 -20.01
CA THR A 394 7.09 5.88 -19.16
C THR A 394 8.50 6.01 -19.74
N ALA A 395 9.07 4.93 -20.28
CA ALA A 395 10.35 4.98 -21.01
C ALA A 395 10.29 5.89 -22.24
N ARG A 396 9.20 5.81 -23.03
CA ARG A 396 8.96 6.70 -24.18
C ARG A 396 8.79 8.18 -23.81
N ARG A 397 8.54 8.48 -22.53
CA ARG A 397 8.46 9.86 -22.01
C ARG A 397 9.79 10.36 -21.45
N GLY A 398 10.86 9.56 -21.51
CA GLY A 398 12.16 9.90 -20.94
C GLY A 398 12.25 9.76 -19.41
N LEU A 399 11.21 9.22 -18.75
CA LEU A 399 11.17 9.12 -17.29
C LEU A 399 11.94 7.89 -16.81
N ARG A 400 13.25 8.00 -16.63
CA ARG A 400 14.16 6.87 -16.35
C ARG A 400 13.78 6.07 -15.10
N VAL A 401 13.63 6.74 -13.96
CA VAL A 401 13.36 6.05 -12.67
C VAL A 401 11.96 5.45 -12.65
N ALA A 402 10.96 6.13 -13.22
CA ALA A 402 9.61 5.60 -13.35
C ALA A 402 9.54 4.39 -14.29
N ALA A 403 10.28 4.42 -15.40
CA ALA A 403 10.40 3.31 -16.33
C ALA A 403 11.10 2.10 -15.68
N ALA A 404 12.17 2.33 -14.91
CA ALA A 404 12.85 1.29 -14.16
C ALA A 404 11.95 0.66 -13.09
N ALA A 405 11.20 1.46 -12.33
CA ALA A 405 10.23 0.98 -11.33
C ALA A 405 9.13 0.13 -11.96
N ALA A 406 8.54 0.61 -13.06
CA ALA A 406 7.51 -0.12 -13.79
C ALA A 406 8.05 -1.42 -14.42
N ALA A 407 9.28 -1.40 -14.95
CA ALA A 407 9.93 -2.58 -15.52
C ALA A 407 10.29 -3.61 -14.44
N ALA A 408 10.78 -3.17 -13.29
CA ALA A 408 11.03 -4.03 -12.14
C ALA A 408 9.73 -4.71 -11.67
N PHE A 409 8.64 -3.94 -11.55
CA PHE A 409 7.33 -4.48 -11.18
C PHE A 409 6.81 -5.48 -12.22
N THR A 410 6.96 -5.17 -13.51
CA THR A 410 6.64 -6.08 -14.61
C THR A 410 7.40 -7.40 -14.48
N ALA A 411 8.71 -7.32 -14.22
CA ALA A 411 9.57 -8.48 -14.06
C ALA A 411 9.19 -9.33 -12.85
N VAL A 412 8.89 -8.74 -11.70
CA VAL A 412 8.43 -9.47 -10.51
C VAL A 412 7.09 -10.14 -10.75
N VAL A 413 6.09 -9.45 -11.31
CA VAL A 413 4.77 -10.07 -11.59
C VAL A 413 4.88 -11.19 -12.63
N THR A 414 5.66 -10.98 -13.70
CA THR A 414 5.95 -12.01 -14.69
C THR A 414 6.63 -13.20 -14.03
N ALA A 415 7.57 -12.92 -13.12
CA ALA A 415 8.31 -13.96 -12.45
C ALA A 415 7.45 -14.80 -11.52
N SER A 416 6.64 -14.13 -10.69
CA SER A 416 5.65 -14.76 -9.82
C SER A 416 4.67 -15.61 -10.63
N THR A 417 4.17 -15.11 -11.77
CA THR A 417 3.25 -15.86 -12.64
C THR A 417 3.91 -17.14 -13.19
N ILE A 418 5.16 -17.04 -13.67
CA ILE A 418 5.92 -18.21 -14.16
C ILE A 418 6.19 -19.20 -13.02
N ASN A 419 6.63 -18.72 -11.85
CA ASN A 419 6.86 -19.57 -10.68
C ASN A 419 5.61 -20.35 -10.28
N THR A 420 4.45 -19.68 -10.23
CA THR A 420 3.17 -20.32 -9.94
C THR A 420 2.77 -21.34 -11.01
N LEU A 421 2.95 -21.02 -12.30
CA LEU A 421 2.61 -21.91 -13.41
C LEU A 421 3.45 -23.19 -13.43
N PHE A 422 4.75 -23.09 -13.13
CA PHE A 422 5.67 -24.22 -13.18
C PHE A 422 5.96 -24.85 -11.81
N GLY A 423 5.32 -24.36 -10.74
CA GLY A 423 5.55 -24.84 -9.38
C GLY A 423 6.99 -24.62 -8.89
N ILE A 424 7.66 -23.56 -9.37
CA ILE A 424 9.03 -23.24 -8.98
C ILE A 424 8.97 -22.49 -7.65
N PRO A 425 9.49 -23.06 -6.54
CA PRO A 425 9.55 -22.33 -5.28
C PRO A 425 10.57 -21.19 -5.42
N ALA A 426 10.17 -19.97 -5.06
CA ALA A 426 11.03 -18.81 -5.05
C ALA A 426 11.00 -18.14 -3.68
N ASP A 427 12.17 -18.01 -3.08
CA ASP A 427 12.36 -17.30 -1.82
C ASP A 427 12.36 -15.79 -2.10
N ALA A 428 11.40 -15.08 -1.49
CA ALA A 428 11.26 -13.64 -1.64
C ALA A 428 12.48 -12.88 -1.07
N ASP A 429 13.19 -13.48 -0.12
CA ASP A 429 14.36 -12.86 0.51
C ASP A 429 15.66 -13.02 -0.30
N ALA A 430 15.63 -13.76 -1.42
CA ALA A 430 16.83 -14.03 -2.22
C ALA A 430 17.58 -12.77 -2.65
N GLY A 431 16.88 -11.66 -2.92
CA GLY A 431 17.51 -10.37 -3.22
C GLY A 431 18.45 -9.89 -2.10
N THR A 432 18.01 -10.00 -0.85
CA THR A 432 18.83 -9.62 0.32
C THR A 432 19.98 -10.59 0.56
N VAL A 433 19.79 -11.88 0.23
CA VAL A 433 20.85 -12.90 0.34
C VAL A 433 21.94 -12.65 -0.70
N LEU A 434 21.57 -12.33 -1.93
CA LEU A 434 22.49 -12.05 -3.03
C LEU A 434 23.19 -10.69 -2.90
N ALA A 435 22.57 -9.74 -2.20
CA ALA A 435 23.17 -8.45 -1.95
C ALA A 435 24.51 -8.54 -1.20
N VAL A 436 24.65 -9.47 -0.24
CA VAL A 436 25.89 -9.63 0.55
C VAL A 436 27.09 -10.02 -0.32
N PRO A 437 27.08 -11.15 -1.06
CA PRO A 437 28.20 -11.52 -1.91
C PRO A 437 28.42 -10.50 -3.04
N ALA A 438 27.36 -9.92 -3.61
CA ALA A 438 27.50 -8.89 -4.63
C ALA A 438 28.25 -7.65 -4.10
N VAL A 439 27.87 -7.15 -2.91
CA VAL A 439 28.53 -6.00 -2.27
C VAL A 439 29.99 -6.33 -1.94
N LEU A 440 30.28 -7.51 -1.39
CA LEU A 440 31.65 -7.91 -1.06
C LEU A 440 32.54 -8.02 -2.31
N VAL A 441 32.02 -8.61 -3.39
CA VAL A 441 32.75 -8.72 -4.67
C VAL A 441 32.99 -7.32 -5.26
N ILE A 442 31.98 -6.44 -5.25
CA ILE A 442 32.13 -5.05 -5.74
C ILE A 442 33.15 -4.29 -4.88
N ALA A 443 33.06 -4.39 -3.56
CA ALA A 443 34.00 -3.76 -2.63
C ALA A 443 35.44 -4.22 -2.88
N LEU A 444 35.65 -5.54 -2.99
CA LEU A 444 36.96 -6.13 -3.26
C LEU A 444 37.49 -5.71 -4.63
N ALA A 445 36.68 -5.75 -5.68
CA ALA A 445 37.08 -5.31 -7.01
C ALA A 445 37.46 -3.82 -7.05
N LEU A 446 36.74 -2.96 -6.33
CA LEU A 446 37.05 -1.53 -6.21
C LEU A 446 38.31 -1.28 -5.38
N LEU A 447 38.54 -2.07 -4.31
CA LEU A 447 39.74 -2.03 -3.49
C LEU A 447 40.98 -2.42 -4.30
N LEU A 448 40.92 -3.55 -5.01
CA LEU A 448 42.01 -4.04 -5.86
C LEU A 448 42.34 -3.07 -7.00
N ARG A 449 41.35 -2.31 -7.49
CA ARG A 449 41.54 -1.28 -8.52
C ARG A 449 41.96 0.08 -7.96
N GLY A 450 42.10 0.23 -6.63
CA GLY A 450 42.42 1.50 -5.99
C GLY A 450 41.36 2.59 -6.17
N ARG A 451 40.12 2.22 -6.51
CA ARG A 451 38.99 3.13 -6.79
C ARG A 451 37.96 3.18 -5.66
N LEU A 452 38.26 2.62 -4.50
CA LEU A 452 37.36 2.60 -3.35
C LEU A 452 37.32 3.98 -2.68
N THR A 453 36.42 4.83 -3.14
CA THR A 453 36.15 6.14 -2.54
C THR A 453 35.16 6.03 -1.37
N VAL A 454 35.16 7.03 -0.48
CA VAL A 454 34.21 7.13 0.64
C VAL A 454 32.77 7.07 0.13
N GLY A 455 32.45 7.82 -0.93
CA GLY A 455 31.11 7.82 -1.52
C GLY A 455 30.65 6.44 -2.00
N ARG A 456 31.55 5.65 -2.60
CA ARG A 456 31.24 4.26 -3.01
C ARG A 456 31.04 3.34 -1.81
N LEU A 457 31.87 3.47 -0.77
CA LEU A 457 31.70 2.72 0.48
C LEU A 457 30.35 3.00 1.14
N VAL A 458 29.94 4.26 1.22
CA VAL A 458 28.63 4.62 1.78
C VAL A 458 27.48 4.03 0.97
N THR A 459 27.57 4.02 -0.36
CA THR A 459 26.55 3.35 -1.21
C THR A 459 26.49 1.85 -0.92
N LEU A 460 27.63 1.16 -0.82
CA LEU A 460 27.66 -0.28 -0.50
C LEU A 460 27.13 -0.57 0.91
N ILE A 461 27.45 0.27 1.89
CA ILE A 461 26.90 0.20 3.25
C ILE A 461 25.39 0.40 3.22
N THR A 462 24.87 1.32 2.39
CA THR A 462 23.43 1.55 2.22
C THR A 462 22.72 0.30 1.71
N VAL A 463 23.31 -0.38 0.71
CA VAL A 463 22.80 -1.66 0.17
C VAL A 463 22.80 -2.75 1.24
N LEU A 464 23.85 -2.86 2.05
CA LEU A 464 23.90 -3.84 3.15
C LEU A 464 22.95 -3.50 4.30
N LEU A 465 22.84 -2.23 4.69
CA LEU A 465 21.86 -1.77 5.67
C LEU A 465 20.45 -2.15 5.24
N LEU A 466 20.13 -1.98 3.96
CA LEU A 466 18.86 -2.40 3.40
C LEU A 466 18.64 -3.91 3.51
N ALA A 467 19.64 -4.72 3.15
CA ALA A 467 19.58 -6.17 3.26
C ALA A 467 19.45 -6.67 4.72
N VAL A 468 20.08 -5.97 5.67
CA VAL A 468 20.01 -6.27 7.12
C VAL A 468 18.68 -5.83 7.73
N ALA A 469 18.12 -4.70 7.30
CA ALA A 469 16.89 -4.14 7.87
C ALA A 469 15.62 -4.81 7.34
N TRP A 470 15.66 -5.37 6.12
CA TRP A 470 14.50 -5.96 5.45
C TRP A 470 13.78 -7.07 6.24
N PRO A 471 14.48 -8.05 6.86
CA PRO A 471 13.82 -9.09 7.66
C PRO A 471 13.09 -8.52 8.88
N TYR A 472 13.55 -7.38 9.40
CA TYR A 472 12.95 -6.72 10.56
C TYR A 472 11.83 -5.74 10.19
N ARG A 473 11.36 -5.70 8.93
CA ARG A 473 10.23 -4.83 8.56
C ARG A 473 8.94 -5.21 9.30
N SER A 474 8.74 -6.50 9.58
CA SER A 474 7.62 -6.98 10.41
C SER A 474 7.76 -6.55 11.87
N TRP A 475 8.99 -6.41 12.37
CA TRP A 475 9.28 -5.96 13.73
C TRP A 475 8.86 -4.51 13.99
N ILE A 476 8.57 -3.72 12.95
CA ILE A 476 7.97 -2.39 13.14
C ILE A 476 6.49 -2.53 13.55
N ALA A 477 5.79 -3.55 13.04
CA ALA A 477 4.40 -3.84 13.34
C ALA A 477 4.22 -4.72 14.60
N GLU A 478 5.16 -5.64 14.85
CA GLU A 478 5.06 -6.64 15.92
C GLU A 478 4.90 -6.06 17.34
N PRO A 479 5.68 -5.05 17.80
CA PRO A 479 5.55 -4.50 19.15
C PRO A 479 4.18 -3.89 19.40
N VAL A 480 3.60 -3.25 18.39
CA VAL A 480 2.27 -2.66 18.51
C VAL A 480 1.20 -3.76 18.53
N SER A 481 1.35 -4.80 17.71
CA SER A 481 0.44 -5.96 17.77
C SER A 481 0.53 -6.71 19.10
N ALA A 482 1.73 -6.85 19.66
CA ALA A 482 1.99 -7.50 20.94
C ALA A 482 1.44 -6.67 22.11
N LEU A 483 1.63 -5.35 22.10
CA LEU A 483 1.11 -4.44 23.14
C LEU A 483 -0.41 -4.25 23.07
N ALA A 484 -1.00 -4.27 21.87
CA ALA A 484 -2.44 -4.09 21.69
C ALA A 484 -3.24 -5.39 21.87
N PHE A 485 -2.58 -6.54 22.11
CA PHE A 485 -3.18 -7.88 22.03
C PHE A 485 -3.94 -8.11 20.71
N GLY A 486 -3.70 -7.27 19.71
CA GLY A 486 -4.41 -7.23 18.46
C GLY A 486 -3.51 -7.86 17.42
N GLY A 487 -3.96 -8.96 16.82
CA GLY A 487 -3.20 -9.69 15.81
C GLY A 487 -3.01 -8.89 14.52
N ILE A 488 -3.14 -9.58 13.39
CA ILE A 488 -2.83 -9.05 12.05
C ILE A 488 -3.55 -7.73 11.71
N SER A 489 -4.75 -7.48 12.26
CA SER A 489 -5.52 -6.24 12.05
C SER A 489 -4.77 -4.96 12.47
N VAL A 490 -3.88 -5.03 13.47
CA VAL A 490 -3.14 -3.86 13.97
C VAL A 490 -2.04 -3.45 13.00
N ALA A 491 -1.32 -4.42 12.42
CA ALA A 491 -0.29 -4.16 11.40
C ALA A 491 -0.91 -3.48 10.17
N LEU A 492 -2.01 -4.04 9.66
CA LEU A 492 -2.82 -3.46 8.59
C LEU A 492 -3.26 -2.03 8.89
N MET A 493 -3.76 -1.79 10.10
CA MET A 493 -4.21 -0.46 10.53
C MET A 493 -3.07 0.55 10.46
N LEU A 494 -1.88 0.20 10.94
CA LEU A 494 -0.71 1.08 10.90
C LEU A 494 -0.32 1.41 9.45
N GLY A 495 -0.32 0.41 8.56
CA GLY A 495 -0.07 0.62 7.13
C GLY A 495 -1.09 1.56 6.49
N LEU A 496 -2.37 1.43 6.82
CA LEU A 496 -3.43 2.31 6.32
C LEU A 496 -3.35 3.73 6.90
N VAL A 497 -3.08 3.88 8.20
CA VAL A 497 -2.86 5.18 8.84
C VAL A 497 -1.67 5.88 8.19
N TRP A 498 -0.57 5.16 7.99
CA TRP A 498 0.60 5.68 7.30
C TRP A 498 0.22 6.21 5.91
N ARG A 499 -0.47 5.39 5.10
CA ARG A 499 -0.92 5.77 3.75
C ARG A 499 -1.85 6.98 3.75
N LEU A 500 -2.79 7.05 4.70
CA LEU A 500 -3.69 8.21 4.84
C LEU A 500 -2.92 9.51 5.12
N LEU A 501 -1.81 9.41 5.86
CA LEU A 501 -0.96 10.54 6.20
C LEU A 501 0.06 10.90 5.11
N THR A 502 0.50 9.94 4.27
CA THR A 502 1.55 10.16 3.26
C THR A 502 1.05 10.38 1.84
N ASP A 503 -0.12 9.86 1.47
CA ASP A 503 -0.50 9.74 0.06
C ASP A 503 -1.51 10.82 -0.41
N GLY A 504 -1.96 11.70 0.48
CA GLY A 504 -2.91 12.77 0.15
C GLY A 504 -2.35 13.86 -0.77
N GLY A 505 -1.05 13.84 -1.11
CA GLY A 505 -0.43 14.74 -2.09
C GLY A 505 -1.14 14.75 -3.46
N TYR A 506 -1.69 13.61 -3.89
CA TYR A 506 -2.44 13.49 -5.15
C TYR A 506 -3.68 14.41 -5.21
N ALA A 507 -4.29 14.70 -4.06
CA ALA A 507 -5.49 15.50 -3.96
C ALA A 507 -5.23 17.02 -3.93
N ARG A 508 -3.96 17.46 -3.90
CA ARG A 508 -3.60 18.89 -3.86
C ARG A 508 -3.90 19.62 -5.17
N HIS A 509 -3.76 18.94 -6.30
CA HIS A 509 -3.93 19.53 -7.62
C HIS A 509 -5.09 18.87 -8.37
N GLY A 510 -6.00 19.68 -8.92
CA GLY A 510 -7.12 19.21 -9.72
C GLY A 510 -6.76 19.04 -11.20
N SER A 511 -7.48 18.17 -11.90
CA SER A 511 -7.52 18.15 -13.37
C SER A 511 -8.96 18.30 -13.85
N PRO A 512 -9.20 18.65 -15.13
CA PRO A 512 -10.56 18.86 -15.65
C PRO A 512 -11.49 17.64 -15.48
N GLY A 513 -10.93 16.42 -15.47
CA GLY A 513 -11.68 15.18 -15.25
C GLY A 513 -11.74 14.72 -13.79
N PHE A 514 -10.89 15.27 -12.92
CA PHE A 514 -10.76 14.91 -11.51
C PHE A 514 -10.52 16.20 -10.70
N PRO A 515 -11.58 16.97 -10.40
CA PRO A 515 -11.46 18.19 -9.63
C PRO A 515 -11.01 17.88 -8.18
N VAL A 516 -10.42 18.86 -7.51
CA VAL A 516 -9.86 18.70 -6.14
C VAL A 516 -10.84 18.03 -5.16
N PRO A 517 -12.12 18.45 -5.06
CA PRO A 517 -13.05 17.84 -4.11
C PRO A 517 -13.30 16.36 -4.38
N ALA A 518 -13.39 15.97 -5.66
CA ALA A 518 -13.57 14.57 -6.05
C ALA A 518 -12.35 13.73 -5.64
N ARG A 519 -11.13 14.25 -5.83
CA ARG A 519 -9.90 13.55 -5.42
C ARG A 519 -9.80 13.40 -3.90
N VAL A 520 -10.10 14.45 -3.15
CA VAL A 520 -10.11 14.40 -1.67
C VAL A 520 -11.09 13.35 -1.18
N LEU A 521 -12.31 13.34 -1.72
CA LEU A 521 -13.35 12.38 -1.36
C LEU A 521 -13.03 10.95 -1.82
N LEU A 522 -12.35 10.75 -2.95
CA LEU A 522 -11.85 9.43 -3.37
C LEU A 522 -10.77 8.91 -2.42
N VAL A 523 -9.83 9.77 -2.01
CA VAL A 523 -8.78 9.39 -1.04
C VAL A 523 -9.41 8.98 0.28
N LEU A 524 -10.36 9.78 0.79
CA LEU A 524 -11.09 9.44 2.01
C LEU A 524 -11.92 8.16 1.84
N GLY A 525 -12.72 8.04 0.78
CA GLY A 525 -13.52 6.86 0.51
C GLY A 525 -12.68 5.59 0.46
N ASN A 526 -11.57 5.60 -0.29
CA ASN A 526 -10.65 4.47 -0.39
C ASN A 526 -10.01 4.10 0.97
N ALA A 527 -9.58 5.11 1.74
CA ALA A 527 -9.03 4.88 3.08
C ALA A 527 -10.07 4.27 4.04
N PHE A 528 -11.32 4.76 3.99
CA PHE A 528 -12.40 4.25 4.82
C PHE A 528 -12.88 2.86 4.41
N LEU A 529 -12.83 2.51 3.12
CA LEU A 529 -13.08 1.14 2.65
C LEU A 529 -12.02 0.17 3.19
N GLY A 530 -10.76 0.60 3.19
CA GLY A 530 -9.70 -0.19 3.81
C GLY A 530 -9.90 -0.36 5.32
N LEU A 531 -10.17 0.75 6.00
CA LEU A 531 -10.46 0.78 7.44
C LEU A 531 -11.65 -0.10 7.81
N LEU A 532 -12.71 -0.11 7.01
CA LEU A 532 -13.91 -0.93 7.21
C LEU A 532 -13.55 -2.42 7.30
N LEU A 533 -12.73 -2.93 6.37
CA LEU A 533 -12.31 -4.34 6.38
C LEU A 533 -11.48 -4.68 7.62
N VAL A 534 -10.56 -3.80 8.01
CA VAL A 534 -9.73 -3.99 9.21
C VAL A 534 -10.58 -3.94 10.48
N LEU A 535 -11.52 -3.01 10.54
CA LEU A 535 -12.47 -2.88 11.65
C LEU A 535 -13.34 -4.13 11.78
N MET A 536 -13.80 -4.69 10.65
CA MET A 536 -14.54 -5.95 10.64
C MET A 536 -13.66 -7.12 11.05
N LEU A 537 -12.45 -7.27 10.48
CA LEU A 537 -11.51 -8.32 10.87
C LEU A 537 -11.22 -8.32 12.38
N ALA A 538 -10.93 -7.15 12.94
CA ALA A 538 -10.73 -6.97 14.38
C ALA A 538 -12.01 -7.29 15.17
N GLY A 539 -13.15 -6.81 14.66
CA GLY A 539 -14.47 -7.06 15.21
C GLY A 539 -14.83 -8.54 15.29
N PHE A 540 -14.44 -9.35 14.31
CA PHE A 540 -14.64 -10.80 14.26
C PHE A 540 -13.60 -11.62 15.02
N GLY A 541 -12.59 -10.98 15.64
CA GLY A 541 -11.52 -11.68 16.33
C GLY A 541 -10.60 -12.46 15.38
N GLY A 542 -10.41 -11.98 14.15
CA GLY A 542 -9.56 -12.61 13.14
C GLY A 542 -10.24 -13.69 12.29
N ASN A 543 -11.43 -14.17 12.69
CA ASN A 543 -12.20 -15.15 11.91
C ASN A 543 -13.15 -14.46 10.92
N PHE A 544 -12.60 -13.67 10.01
CA PHE A 544 -13.37 -13.00 8.97
C PHE A 544 -13.20 -13.71 7.62
N PRO A 545 -14.28 -14.09 6.91
CA PRO A 545 -14.17 -14.83 5.64
C PRO A 545 -13.33 -14.12 4.58
N TYR A 546 -13.38 -12.79 4.56
CA TYR A 546 -12.64 -11.96 3.62
C TYR A 546 -11.39 -11.40 4.29
N ARG A 547 -10.34 -12.23 4.34
CA ARG A 547 -9.06 -11.93 5.00
C ARG A 547 -8.29 -10.81 4.26
N PRO A 548 -8.29 -9.56 4.75
CA PRO A 548 -7.58 -8.45 4.10
C PRO A 548 -6.06 -8.63 4.12
N ASP A 549 -5.56 -9.45 5.05
CA ASP A 549 -4.16 -9.84 5.18
C ASP A 549 -3.63 -10.61 3.97
N ASN A 550 -4.49 -11.36 3.26
CA ASN A 550 -4.08 -12.00 2.01
C ASN A 550 -3.76 -10.96 0.94
N VAL A 551 -4.56 -9.88 0.87
CA VAL A 551 -4.35 -8.80 -0.10
C VAL A 551 -3.15 -7.94 0.30
N GLU A 552 -2.99 -7.66 1.58
CA GLU A 552 -1.80 -6.99 2.11
C GLU A 552 -0.52 -7.76 1.79
N ALA A 553 -0.52 -9.08 2.01
CA ALA A 553 0.63 -9.93 1.70
C ALA A 553 0.99 -9.87 0.21
N LEU A 554 0.00 -9.81 -0.69
CA LEU A 554 0.25 -9.58 -2.13
C LEU A 554 0.89 -8.21 -2.39
N GLY A 555 0.51 -7.18 -1.63
CA GLY A 555 1.12 -5.86 -1.66
C GLY A 555 2.58 -5.88 -1.20
N ASP A 556 2.87 -6.51 -0.06
CA ASP A 556 4.24 -6.69 0.43
C ASP A 556 5.08 -7.49 -0.58
N GLN A 557 4.58 -8.62 -1.06
CA GLN A 557 5.27 -9.52 -2.01
C GLN A 557 5.53 -8.86 -3.36
N ASN A 558 4.56 -8.19 -3.97
CA ASN A 558 4.71 -7.69 -5.34
C ASN A 558 5.16 -6.23 -5.40
N LEU A 559 4.77 -5.38 -4.46
CA LEU A 559 5.15 -3.96 -4.48
C LEU A 559 6.40 -3.73 -3.62
N ALA A 560 6.39 -4.17 -2.36
CA ALA A 560 7.50 -3.89 -1.45
C ALA A 560 8.79 -4.61 -1.88
N HIS A 561 8.73 -5.90 -2.23
CA HIS A 561 9.93 -6.62 -2.70
C HIS A 561 10.45 -6.09 -4.04
N THR A 562 9.57 -5.63 -4.94
CA THR A 562 10.00 -4.97 -6.17
C THR A 562 10.84 -3.73 -5.85
N MET A 563 10.38 -2.90 -4.91
CA MET A 563 11.11 -1.72 -4.48
C MET A 563 12.47 -2.09 -3.85
N LEU A 564 12.50 -3.14 -3.03
CA LEU A 564 13.73 -3.67 -2.45
C LEU A 564 14.73 -4.10 -3.53
N ILE A 565 14.33 -4.98 -4.45
CA ILE A 565 15.21 -5.50 -5.51
C ILE A 565 15.72 -4.34 -6.38
N MET A 566 14.84 -3.42 -6.75
CA MET A 566 15.21 -2.21 -7.49
C MET A 566 16.27 -1.39 -6.74
N ALA A 567 16.10 -1.14 -5.44
CA ALA A 567 17.04 -0.39 -4.62
C ALA A 567 18.39 -1.10 -4.48
N LEU A 568 18.40 -2.42 -4.30
CA LEU A 568 19.63 -3.23 -4.25
C LEU A 568 20.38 -3.19 -5.59
N CYS A 569 19.69 -3.41 -6.71
CA CYS A 569 20.28 -3.38 -8.05
C CYS A 569 20.86 -2.00 -8.39
N LEU A 570 20.08 -0.92 -8.20
CA LEU A 570 20.55 0.44 -8.49
C LEU A 570 21.67 0.87 -7.55
N GLY A 571 21.62 0.49 -6.27
CA GLY A 571 22.70 0.76 -5.32
C GLY A 571 24.02 0.12 -5.74
N CYS A 572 24.00 -1.15 -6.16
CA CYS A 572 25.17 -1.85 -6.69
C CYS A 572 25.73 -1.19 -7.96
N VAL A 573 24.85 -0.82 -8.91
CA VAL A 573 25.25 -0.13 -10.15
C VAL A 573 25.85 1.25 -9.84
N ALA A 574 25.25 2.01 -8.93
CA ALA A 574 25.73 3.32 -8.50
C ALA A 574 27.13 3.24 -7.85
N ALA A 575 27.39 2.20 -7.05
CA ALA A 575 28.71 1.97 -6.45
C ALA A 575 29.80 1.67 -7.50
N LEU A 576 29.46 0.94 -8.57
CA LEU A 576 30.37 0.63 -9.68
C LEU A 576 30.66 1.85 -10.55
N ALA A 577 29.63 2.60 -10.93
CA ALA A 577 29.75 3.79 -11.77
C ALA A 577 30.54 4.92 -11.07
N GLY A 578 30.37 5.05 -9.74
CA GLY A 578 30.94 6.14 -8.94
C GLY A 578 30.09 7.41 -9.03
N ARG A 579 29.70 7.95 -7.88
CA ARG A 579 28.85 9.15 -7.73
C ARG A 579 29.55 10.49 -8.07
N ASP A 580 30.71 10.49 -8.73
CA ASP A 580 31.58 11.68 -8.83
C ASP A 580 31.23 12.67 -9.96
N ARG A 581 30.00 12.67 -10.48
CA ARG A 581 29.55 13.72 -11.43
C ARG A 581 28.11 14.16 -11.13
N ALA A 582 28.03 15.43 -10.72
CA ALA A 582 26.87 16.28 -10.46
C ALA A 582 25.97 15.86 -9.28
N MET A 583 26.06 16.65 -8.20
CA MET A 583 24.94 16.83 -7.25
C MET A 583 23.70 17.23 -8.04
N SER A 584 22.55 16.61 -7.76
CA SER A 584 21.30 16.94 -8.45
C SER A 584 20.89 18.38 -8.17
N ALA A 585 20.14 18.96 -9.11
CA ALA A 585 19.64 20.34 -9.02
C ALA A 585 18.81 20.63 -7.75
N GLY A 586 18.36 19.59 -7.02
CA GLY A 586 17.62 19.73 -5.77
C GLY A 586 18.38 20.45 -4.64
N ASP A 587 19.72 20.41 -4.64
CA ASP A 587 20.54 21.13 -3.65
C ASP A 587 20.77 22.62 -4.02
N THR A 588 20.38 23.06 -5.23
CA THR A 588 20.53 24.48 -5.63
C THR A 588 19.38 25.37 -5.19
N VAL A 589 18.27 24.81 -4.70
CA VAL A 589 17.08 25.56 -4.25
C VAL A 589 17.14 25.93 -2.75
N LEU A 590 18.19 25.53 -2.03
CA LEU A 590 18.36 25.81 -0.60
C LEU A 590 19.70 26.50 -0.25
N ARG A 591 20.22 27.33 -1.17
CA ARG A 591 21.22 28.35 -0.84
C ARG A 591 20.60 29.74 -0.87
#